data_AF-A0A7C6NTN6-F1
#
_entry.id   AF-A0A7C6NTN6-F1
#
_cell.length_a   1.000
_cell.length_b   1.000
_cell.length_c   1.000
_cell.angle_alpha   90.00
_cell.angle_beta   90.00
_cell.angle_gamma   90.00
#
_symmetry.space_group_name_H-M   'P 1'
#
loop_
_entity.id
_entity.type
_entity.pdbx_description
1 polymer ?
#
loop_
_entity_poly.entity_id
_entity_poly.type
_entity_poly.pdbx_seq_one_letter_code
_entity_poly.pdbx_strand_id
1 'polypeptide(L)'
;MHLGIELLTLAPLTLIAPAYVELFLSAGKHVISTSFGKDEYACSVVLVPHSRVAATGRKCLFLNHQRPASLHQAGPTEIVDVANFVSGREGFHLFISSSMSLTSAQLARDFYLNIVTEKGSEIITCDQKMIEHTGNGRLVIHMGSLVEKSCLNIADTTLTNN
;
A
#
# COMPACT_ATOMS: atom_id res chain seq x y z
N MET A 1 -5.18 -14.59 -9.87
CA MET A 1 -4.91 -13.14 -10.03
C MET A 1 -4.03 -12.78 -8.88
N HIS A 2 -2.85 -12.22 -9.12
CA HIS A 2 -1.93 -11.89 -8.04
C HIS A 2 -1.86 -10.38 -7.85
N LEU A 3 -1.98 -9.93 -6.60
CA LEU A 3 -2.01 -8.52 -6.22
C LEU A 3 -1.02 -8.24 -5.08
N GLY A 4 -0.26 -7.16 -5.22
CA GLY A 4 0.53 -6.55 -4.16
C GLY A 4 0.29 -5.04 -4.16
N ILE A 5 0.35 -4.42 -2.99
CA ILE A 5 0.15 -2.98 -2.82
C ILE A 5 1.31 -2.40 -2.03
N GLU A 6 1.82 -1.28 -2.49
CA GLU A 6 2.86 -0.51 -1.82
C GLU A 6 2.35 0.90 -1.51
N LEU A 7 2.60 1.38 -0.30
CA LEU A 7 2.30 2.76 0.10
C LEU A 7 3.58 3.59 -0.10
N LEU A 8 3.53 4.53 -1.03
CA LEU A 8 4.64 5.40 -1.40
C LEU A 8 4.40 6.82 -0.88
N THR A 9 5.44 7.52 -0.47
CA THR A 9 5.36 8.96 -0.14
C THR A 9 5.28 9.82 -1.41
N LEU A 10 4.54 10.92 -1.37
CA LEU A 10 4.57 11.97 -2.39
C LEU A 10 5.40 13.18 -1.94
N ALA A 11 5.40 13.45 -0.64
CA ALA A 11 6.21 14.48 0.00
C ALA A 11 7.20 13.84 0.98
N PRO A 12 8.23 14.57 1.44
CA PRO A 12 9.09 14.07 2.50
C PRO A 12 8.27 13.70 3.75
N LEU A 13 8.53 12.53 4.33
CA LEU A 13 7.83 12.03 5.51
C LEU A 13 8.82 11.79 6.64
N THR A 14 8.61 12.46 7.77
CA THR A 14 9.36 12.21 9.00
C THR A 14 8.64 11.16 9.84
N LEU A 15 9.29 10.01 10.03
CA LEU A 15 8.84 8.97 10.94
C LEU A 15 9.57 9.15 12.27
N ILE A 16 8.84 9.37 13.37
CA ILE A 16 9.40 9.52 14.71
C ILE A 16 9.35 8.17 15.41
N ALA A 17 10.50 7.66 15.85
CA ALA A 17 10.57 6.34 16.47
C ALA A 17 9.90 6.26 17.85
N PRO A 18 9.31 5.10 18.21
CA PRO A 18 9.07 3.97 17.33
C PRO A 18 7.90 4.26 16.37
N ALA A 19 8.12 4.05 15.07
CA ALA A 19 7.06 4.20 14.07
C ALA A 19 6.73 2.87 13.39
N TYR A 20 5.48 2.67 13.02
CA TYR A 20 5.07 1.53 12.20
C TYR A 20 4.00 1.92 11.20
N VAL A 21 3.95 1.16 10.11
CA VAL A 21 2.84 1.16 9.15
C VAL A 21 2.51 -0.29 8.80
N GLU A 22 1.23 -0.63 8.87
CA GLU A 22 0.67 -1.93 8.56
C GLU A 22 -0.31 -1.81 7.40
N LEU A 23 -0.22 -2.74 6.45
CA LEU A 23 -1.11 -2.86 5.30
C LEU A 23 -1.74 -4.25 5.26
N PHE A 24 -3.02 -4.36 4.97
CA PHE A 24 -3.62 -5.64 4.61
C PHE A 24 -4.86 -5.47 3.74
N LEU A 25 -5.15 -6.49 2.94
CA LEU A 25 -6.29 -6.53 2.03
C LEU A 25 -7.46 -7.31 2.65
N SER A 26 -8.67 -6.85 2.34
CA SER A 26 -9.87 -7.67 2.40
C SER A 26 -10.59 -7.65 1.06
N ALA A 27 -11.37 -8.69 0.79
CA ALA A 27 -12.39 -8.71 -0.25
C ALA A 27 -13.75 -8.75 0.45
N GLY A 28 -14.46 -7.62 0.40
CA GLY A 28 -15.58 -7.36 1.29
C GLY A 28 -15.27 -7.70 2.75
N LYS A 29 -15.99 -8.66 3.31
CA LYS A 29 -15.81 -9.08 4.73
C LYS A 29 -14.68 -10.11 4.94
N HIS A 30 -14.08 -10.64 3.88
CA HIS A 30 -13.06 -11.67 3.99
C HIS A 30 -11.66 -11.06 4.03
N VAL A 31 -10.93 -11.25 5.13
CA VAL A 31 -9.54 -10.79 5.27
C VAL A 31 -8.60 -11.74 4.51
N ILE A 32 -7.76 -11.18 3.65
CA ILE A 32 -6.74 -11.92 2.90
C ILE A 32 -5.46 -11.92 3.75
N SER A 33 -5.36 -12.85 4.69
CA SER A 33 -4.29 -12.86 5.71
C SER A 33 -2.88 -12.87 5.14
N THR A 34 -2.67 -13.52 3.99
CA THR A 34 -1.39 -13.57 3.27
C THR A 34 -0.93 -12.20 2.78
N SER A 35 -1.84 -11.25 2.58
CA SER A 35 -1.51 -9.88 2.18
C SER A 35 -0.99 -9.02 3.33
N PHE A 36 -1.04 -9.49 4.58
CA PHE A 36 -0.61 -8.70 5.72
C PHE A 36 0.85 -8.30 5.58
N GLY A 37 1.10 -6.99 5.67
CA GLY A 37 2.44 -6.44 5.75
C GLY A 37 2.59 -5.44 6.87
N LYS A 38 3.81 -5.38 7.41
CA LYS A 38 4.17 -4.47 8.50
C LYS A 38 5.63 -4.04 8.37
N ASP A 39 5.83 -2.73 8.37
CA ASP A 39 7.15 -2.13 8.38
C ASP A 39 7.32 -1.29 9.64
N GLU A 40 8.34 -1.63 10.45
CA GLU A 40 8.65 -0.99 11.73
C GLU A 40 9.98 -0.23 11.65
N TYR A 41 9.99 0.98 12.21
CA TYR A 41 11.10 1.91 12.20
C TYR A 41 11.54 2.18 13.64
N ALA A 42 12.64 1.54 14.06
CA ALA A 42 13.16 1.64 15.42
C ALA A 42 13.95 2.94 15.68
N CYS A 43 14.27 3.69 14.63
CA CYS A 43 14.96 4.98 14.71
C CYS A 43 14.17 6.02 13.89
N SER A 44 14.25 7.29 14.29
CA SER A 44 13.60 8.36 13.54
C SER A 44 14.28 8.52 12.18
N VAL A 45 13.49 8.54 11.10
CA VAL A 45 13.98 8.65 9.73
C VAL A 45 13.20 9.69 8.96
N VAL A 46 13.85 10.29 7.96
CA VAL A 46 13.19 11.15 6.97
C VAL A 46 13.19 10.41 5.65
N LEU A 47 12.02 9.98 5.22
CA LEU A 47 11.82 9.36 3.91
C LEU A 47 11.69 10.46 2.86
N VAL A 48 12.46 10.34 1.78
CA VAL A 48 12.37 11.25 0.64
C VAL A 48 11.08 10.98 -0.16
N PRO A 49 10.63 11.89 -1.04
CA PRO A 49 9.51 11.61 -1.94
C PRO A 49 9.72 10.30 -2.73
N HIS A 50 8.62 9.61 -3.00
CA HIS A 50 8.55 8.32 -3.70
C HIS A 50 9.22 7.16 -2.97
N SER A 51 9.53 7.32 -1.68
CA SER A 51 10.01 6.21 -0.85
C SER A 51 8.84 5.31 -0.47
N ARG A 52 9.10 4.00 -0.45
CA ARG A 52 8.14 3.03 0.08
C ARG A 52 8.10 3.07 1.61
N VAL A 53 6.91 3.27 2.17
CA VAL A 53 6.70 3.32 3.62
C VAL A 53 6.30 1.95 4.16
N ALA A 54 5.43 1.26 3.43
CA ALA A 54 5.02 -0.11 3.72
C ALA A 54 4.59 -0.84 2.46
N ALA A 55 4.58 -2.18 2.51
CA ALA A 55 4.11 -3.03 1.43
C ALA A 55 3.34 -4.25 1.96
N THR A 56 2.36 -4.75 1.20
CA THR A 56 1.63 -5.98 1.54
C THR A 56 2.51 -7.22 1.43
N GLY A 57 2.14 -8.27 2.16
CA GLY A 57 2.73 -9.61 2.09
C GLY A 57 4.10 -9.76 2.76
N ARG A 58 4.62 -8.73 3.44
CA ARG A 58 5.96 -8.75 4.04
C ARG A 58 6.01 -8.17 5.45
N LYS A 59 6.97 -8.63 6.27
CA LYS A 59 7.27 -7.99 7.55
C LYS A 59 8.72 -7.53 7.58
N CYS A 60 8.97 -6.28 7.94
CA CYS A 60 10.32 -5.72 8.00
C CYS A 60 10.52 -4.84 9.23
N LEU A 61 11.75 -4.87 9.77
CA LEU A 61 12.17 -4.05 10.90
C LEU A 61 13.45 -3.31 10.53
N PHE A 62 13.41 -1.98 10.57
CA PHE A 62 14.51 -1.09 10.28
C PHE A 62 15.22 -0.68 11.57
N LEU A 63 16.42 -1.20 11.78
CA LEU A 63 17.18 -1.09 13.04
C LEU A 63 18.35 -0.09 13.01
N ASN A 64 18.67 0.55 11.88
CA ASN A 64 19.96 1.22 11.72
C ASN A 64 19.81 2.73 11.46
N HIS A 65 20.48 3.57 12.25
CA HIS A 65 20.49 5.03 12.14
C HIS A 65 21.56 5.60 11.18
N GLN A 66 22.46 4.76 10.66
CA GLN A 66 23.61 5.18 9.84
C GLN A 66 23.47 4.88 8.33
N ARG A 67 22.33 4.32 7.89
CA ARG A 67 22.14 4.04 6.47
C ARG A 67 21.76 5.30 5.69
N PRO A 68 22.13 5.40 4.40
CA PRO A 68 21.57 6.38 3.47
C PRO A 68 20.04 6.37 3.47
N ALA A 69 19.42 7.53 3.27
CA ALA A 69 17.96 7.69 3.26
C ALA A 69 17.23 6.74 2.29
N SER A 70 17.84 6.45 1.13
CA SER A 70 17.30 5.52 0.12
C SER A 70 17.20 4.07 0.58
N LEU A 71 17.90 3.70 1.67
CA LEU A 71 17.87 2.36 2.26
C LEU A 71 16.93 2.23 3.46
N HIS A 72 16.30 3.32 3.89
CA HIS A 72 15.33 3.33 5.00
C HIS A 72 13.90 3.08 4.55
N GLN A 73 13.67 2.71 3.29
CA GLN A 73 12.32 2.43 2.78
C GLN A 73 11.96 0.94 2.90
N ALA A 74 10.67 0.65 3.01
CA ALA A 74 10.14 -0.70 2.91
C ALA A 74 10.62 -1.40 1.64
N GLY A 75 10.88 -2.71 1.72
CA GLY A 75 11.15 -3.53 0.54
C GLY A 75 9.89 -3.73 -0.31
N PRO A 76 10.01 -4.26 -1.53
CA PRO A 76 8.86 -4.45 -2.42
C PRO A 76 7.85 -5.42 -1.82
N THR A 77 6.59 -5.27 -2.24
CA THR A 77 5.50 -6.17 -1.84
C THR A 77 5.74 -7.61 -2.30
N GLU A 78 5.29 -8.57 -1.49
CA GLU A 78 5.12 -9.95 -1.94
C GLU A 78 3.72 -10.09 -2.53
N ILE A 79 3.65 -10.44 -3.83
CA ILE A 79 2.38 -10.51 -4.56
C ILE A 79 1.61 -11.75 -4.09
N VAL A 80 0.35 -11.58 -3.70
CA VAL A 80 -0.49 -12.66 -3.17
C VAL A 80 -1.59 -13.06 -4.14
N ASP A 81 -1.93 -14.35 -4.19
CA ASP A 81 -3.06 -14.82 -5.01
C ASP A 81 -4.39 -14.39 -4.39
N VAL A 82 -5.15 -13.64 -5.18
CA VAL A 82 -6.48 -13.14 -4.87
C VAL A 82 -7.55 -13.65 -5.84
N ALA A 83 -7.23 -14.63 -6.71
CA ALA A 83 -8.16 -15.15 -7.73
C ALA A 83 -9.56 -15.48 -7.19
N ASN A 84 -9.60 -16.12 -6.01
CA ASN A 84 -10.82 -16.61 -5.39
C ASN A 84 -11.75 -15.49 -4.90
N PHE A 85 -11.29 -14.24 -4.90
CA PHE A 85 -12.01 -13.09 -4.37
C PHE A 85 -12.53 -12.14 -5.45
N VAL A 86 -12.00 -12.24 -6.67
CA VAL A 86 -12.35 -11.37 -7.81
C VAL A 86 -13.77 -11.67 -8.36
N SER A 87 -14.26 -12.89 -8.11
CA SER A 87 -15.56 -13.36 -8.61
C SER A 87 -16.77 -12.90 -7.77
N GLY A 88 -16.54 -12.30 -6.61
CA GLY A 88 -17.59 -11.74 -5.77
C GLY A 88 -17.83 -10.27 -6.10
N ARG A 89 -19.08 -9.82 -6.16
CA ARG A 89 -19.48 -8.40 -6.29
C ARG A 89 -18.92 -7.47 -5.17
N GLU A 90 -18.15 -8.01 -4.24
CA GLU A 90 -17.60 -7.29 -3.10
C GLU A 90 -16.23 -6.70 -3.48
N GLY A 91 -16.09 -5.38 -3.39
CA GLY A 91 -14.85 -4.69 -3.72
C GLY A 91 -13.69 -5.04 -2.77
N PHE A 92 -12.47 -4.88 -3.27
CA PHE A 92 -11.27 -4.93 -2.44
C PHE A 92 -11.16 -3.70 -1.54
N HIS A 93 -10.67 -3.91 -0.32
CA HIS A 93 -10.37 -2.86 0.64
C HIS A 93 -8.92 -2.99 1.09
N LEU A 94 -8.19 -1.87 1.11
CA LEU A 94 -6.88 -1.79 1.72
C LEU A 94 -7.02 -1.13 3.10
N PHE A 95 -6.66 -1.86 4.14
CA PHE A 95 -6.59 -1.33 5.49
C PHE A 95 -5.18 -0.85 5.79
N ILE A 96 -5.10 0.33 6.41
CA ILE A 96 -3.86 0.98 6.79
C ILE A 96 -3.94 1.26 8.29
N SER A 97 -3.02 0.70 9.06
CA SER A 97 -2.81 1.05 10.47
C SER A 97 -1.44 1.69 10.61
N SER A 98 -1.31 2.74 11.40
CA SER A 98 -0.01 3.38 11.64
C SER A 98 0.08 3.92 13.05
N SER A 99 1.31 4.03 13.57
CA SER A 99 1.61 4.84 14.75
C SER A 99 1.46 6.35 14.49
N MET A 100 1.39 6.77 13.23
CA MET A 100 1.16 8.15 12.84
C MET A 100 -0.33 8.50 12.96
N SER A 101 -0.64 9.69 13.48
CA SER A 101 -1.99 10.26 13.40
C SER A 101 -2.28 10.76 11.99
N LEU A 102 -2.65 9.84 11.10
CA LEU A 102 -3.04 10.14 9.71
C LEU A 102 -4.54 10.35 9.60
N THR A 103 -4.93 11.48 9.02
CA THR A 103 -6.30 11.73 8.56
C THR A 103 -6.46 11.25 7.11
N SER A 104 -7.70 11.01 6.67
CA SER A 104 -7.99 10.72 5.26
C SER A 104 -7.45 11.77 4.31
N ALA A 105 -7.51 13.05 4.69
CA ALA A 105 -7.00 14.17 3.88
C ALA A 105 -5.47 14.16 3.77
N GLN A 106 -4.75 13.85 4.85
CA GLN A 106 -3.29 13.67 4.82
C GLN A 106 -2.90 12.49 3.96
N LEU A 107 -3.59 11.35 4.12
CA LEU A 107 -3.31 10.15 3.34
C LEU A 107 -3.50 10.40 1.83
N ALA A 108 -4.58 11.06 1.43
CA ALA A 108 -4.84 11.42 0.03
C ALA A 108 -3.83 12.41 -0.56
N ARG A 109 -3.32 13.34 0.25
CA ARG A 109 -2.41 14.39 -0.20
C ARG A 109 -0.94 13.93 -0.24
N ASP A 110 -0.51 13.17 0.75
CA ASP A 110 0.92 12.96 1.02
C ASP A 110 1.40 11.58 0.53
N PHE A 111 0.52 10.73 0.00
CA PHE A 111 0.85 9.35 -0.40
C PHE A 111 0.23 8.93 -1.73
N TYR A 112 0.87 7.95 -2.37
CA TYR A 112 0.35 7.18 -3.50
C TYR A 112 0.30 5.70 -3.16
N LEU A 113 -0.56 4.97 -3.89
CA LEU A 113 -0.50 3.51 -3.91
C LEU A 113 0.18 3.06 -5.20
N ASN A 114 1.10 2.12 -5.09
CA ASN A 114 1.58 1.34 -6.21
C ASN A 114 0.84 0.00 -6.21
N ILE A 115 0.02 -0.23 -7.23
CA ILE A 115 -0.66 -1.51 -7.46
C ILE A 115 0.28 -2.39 -8.28
N VAL A 116 0.72 -3.50 -7.72
CA VAL A 116 1.66 -4.44 -8.33
C VAL A 116 0.94 -5.73 -8.68
N THR A 117 1.15 -6.20 -9.90
CA THR A 117 0.63 -7.47 -10.43
C THR A 117 1.77 -8.23 -11.11
N GLU A 118 1.53 -9.48 -11.52
CA GLU A 118 2.50 -10.26 -12.31
C GLU A 118 2.85 -9.61 -13.66
N LYS A 119 1.95 -8.78 -14.19
CA LYS A 119 2.11 -8.17 -15.50
C LYS A 119 2.78 -6.80 -15.46
N GLY A 120 2.95 -6.21 -14.27
CA GLY A 120 3.50 -4.87 -14.10
C GLY A 120 2.90 -4.14 -12.90
N SER A 121 3.20 -2.85 -12.81
CA SER A 121 2.76 -1.99 -11.71
C SER A 121 2.18 -0.67 -12.19
N GLU A 122 1.20 -0.15 -11.47
CA GLU A 122 0.56 1.15 -11.74
C GLU A 122 0.51 1.99 -10.46
N ILE A 123 0.95 3.25 -10.56
CA ILE A 123 0.87 4.21 -9.46
C ILE A 123 -0.46 4.96 -9.56
N ILE A 124 -1.20 4.98 -8.46
CA ILE A 124 -2.49 5.65 -8.37
C ILE A 124 -2.51 6.65 -7.20
N THR A 125 -3.23 7.74 -7.43
CA THR A 125 -3.54 8.74 -6.40
C THR A 125 -4.89 8.40 -5.77
N CYS A 126 -5.00 8.45 -4.45
CA CYS A 126 -6.27 8.23 -3.76
C CYS A 126 -7.01 9.56 -3.53
N ASP A 127 -8.23 9.68 -4.05
CA ASP A 127 -9.12 10.77 -3.63
C ASP A 127 -9.54 10.55 -2.17
N GLN A 128 -9.59 11.62 -1.38
CA GLN A 128 -10.03 11.58 0.01
C GLN A 128 -11.40 10.88 0.19
N LYS A 129 -12.31 11.00 -0.79
CA LYS A 129 -13.63 10.36 -0.78
C LYS A 129 -13.57 8.84 -0.82
N MET A 130 -12.43 8.27 -1.20
CA MET A 130 -12.19 6.83 -1.24
C MET A 130 -11.63 6.30 0.08
N ILE A 131 -11.38 7.17 1.07
CA ILE A 131 -10.67 6.86 2.29
C ILE A 131 -11.59 7.05 3.50
N GLU A 132 -11.99 5.94 4.10
CA GLU A 132 -12.77 5.93 5.33
C GLU A 132 -11.86 5.82 6.56
N HIS A 133 -12.21 6.53 7.64
CA HIS A 133 -11.55 6.39 8.93
C HIS A 133 -12.37 5.48 9.84
N THR A 134 -11.77 4.38 10.30
CA THR A 134 -12.42 3.47 11.24
C THR A 134 -12.21 3.95 12.66
N GLY A 135 -13.17 3.71 13.56
CA GLY A 135 -13.14 4.20 14.94
C GLY A 135 -11.96 3.71 15.80
N ASN A 136 -11.13 2.79 15.30
CA ASN A 136 -9.91 2.29 15.93
C ASN A 136 -8.61 2.88 15.37
N GLY A 137 -8.68 4.00 14.64
CA GLY A 137 -7.50 4.71 14.11
C GLY A 137 -6.90 4.09 12.86
N ARG A 138 -7.64 3.20 12.17
CA ARG A 138 -7.24 2.67 10.87
C ARG A 138 -7.91 3.49 9.76
N LEU A 139 -7.26 3.52 8.62
CA LEU A 139 -7.81 4.06 7.38
C LEU A 139 -8.13 2.91 6.45
N VAL A 140 -9.21 3.02 5.69
CA VAL A 140 -9.64 2.03 4.70
C VAL A 140 -9.75 2.72 3.36
N ILE A 141 -9.05 2.20 2.37
CA ILE A 141 -9.15 2.65 0.98
C ILE A 141 -10.04 1.65 0.22
N HIS A 142 -11.10 2.14 -0.41
CA HIS A 142 -11.95 1.32 -1.27
C HIS A 142 -11.29 1.15 -2.64
N MET A 143 -10.80 -0.05 -2.91
CA MET A 143 -9.94 -0.37 -4.06
C MET A 143 -10.71 -0.98 -5.24
N GLY A 144 -12.02 -1.25 -5.10
CA GLY A 144 -12.81 -2.00 -6.10
C GLY A 144 -12.63 -1.52 -7.54
N SER A 145 -12.93 -0.25 -7.82
CA SER A 145 -12.79 0.31 -9.17
C SER A 145 -11.33 0.53 -9.61
N LEU A 146 -10.39 0.61 -8.66
CA LEU A 146 -8.97 0.84 -8.95
C LEU A 146 -8.29 -0.46 -9.42
N VAL A 147 -8.57 -1.56 -8.73
CA VAL A 147 -8.00 -2.87 -9.02
C VAL A 147 -8.51 -3.38 -10.36
N GLU A 148 -9.81 -3.24 -10.65
CA GLU A 148 -10.38 -3.60 -11.95
C GLU A 148 -9.72 -2.83 -13.10
N LYS A 149 -9.62 -1.50 -12.99
CA LYS A 149 -8.97 -0.65 -14.01
C LYS A 149 -7.51 -0.99 -14.20
N SER A 150 -6.76 -1.16 -13.12
CA SER A 150 -5.33 -1.45 -13.21
C SER A 150 -5.09 -2.81 -13.87
N CYS A 151 -5.89 -3.81 -13.53
CA CYS A 151 -5.79 -5.13 -14.15
C CYS A 151 -6.15 -5.13 -15.65
N LEU A 152 -7.08 -4.27 -16.07
CA LEU A 152 -7.46 -4.10 -17.47
C LEU A 152 -6.40 -3.31 -18.26
N ASN A 153 -5.92 -2.18 -17.73
CA ASN A 153 -4.91 -1.34 -18.39
C ASN A 153 -3.57 -2.07 -18.58
N ILE A 154 -3.19 -2.89 -17.60
CA ILE A 154 -1.98 -3.72 -17.70
C ILE A 154 -2.17 -4.88 -18.70
N ALA A 155 -3.41 -5.27 -19.04
CA ALA A 155 -3.66 -6.28 -20.09
C ALA A 155 -3.55 -5.70 -21.51
N ASP A 156 -3.84 -4.42 -21.71
CA ASP A 156 -3.85 -3.78 -23.05
C ASP A 156 -2.45 -3.39 -23.56
N THR A 157 -1.46 -3.26 -22.68
CA THR A 157 -0.08 -2.92 -23.07
C THR A 157 0.67 -4.07 -23.77
N THR A 158 0.11 -5.28 -23.81
CA THR A 158 0.68 -6.43 -24.52
C THR A 158 0.26 -6.55 -25.99
N LEU A 159 -0.56 -5.63 -26.53
CA LEU A 159 -1.10 -5.73 -27.90
C LEU A 159 -0.58 -4.69 -28.93
N THR A 160 0.38 -3.83 -28.56
CA THR A 160 0.88 -2.76 -29.47
C THR A 160 2.35 -2.89 -29.89
N ASN A 161 3.00 -4.03 -29.65
CA ASN A 161 4.36 -4.31 -30.13
C ASN A 161 4.43 -5.50 -31.11
N ASN A 162 3.62 -5.46 -32.18
CA ASN A 162 3.82 -6.29 -33.37
C ASN A 162 3.85 -5.42 -34.62
#